data_AF-A0A4R7P412-F1
#
_entry.id   AF-A0A4R7P412-F1
#
_cell.length_a   1.000
_cell.length_b   1.000
_cell.length_c   1.000
_cell.angle_alpha   90.00
_cell.angle_beta   90.00
_cell.angle_gamma   90.00
#
_symmetry.space_group_name_H-M   'P 1'
#
loop_
_entity.id
_entity.type
_entity.pdbx_description
1 polymer ?
#
loop_
_entity_poly.entity_id
_entity_poly.type
_entity_poly.pdbx_seq_one_letter_code
_entity_poly.pdbx_strand_id
1 'polypeptide(L)'
;MNRSPASRPQSKDAVQRVRTRPLAVDRRVRGDDGHMHPVGSVRGDDGRYYPPGYFLGQDGAYHPPGSFLGTDKCYHRHDEVRCSDGVYRHRDQFLGTDGNYHPKYSFLGDDGRYHPAGAYKGFDGKYHPRGSFRGQDGKYHHAGSFLGDDGAYHIAEARRAANGRYVVPADFTDKAKSDRKGVEC
;
A
#
# COMPACT_ATOMS: atom_id res chain seq x y z
N MET A 1 2.95 -58.34 -62.70
CA MET A 1 1.55 -58.38 -62.26
C MET A 1 1.51 -58.51 -60.75
N ASN A 2 1.19 -57.44 -60.02
CA ASN A 2 0.24 -57.47 -58.89
C ASN A 2 0.08 -56.06 -58.31
N ARG A 3 -1.14 -55.83 -57.83
CA ARG A 3 -1.78 -54.54 -57.53
C ARG A 3 -1.51 -54.11 -56.08
N SER A 4 -1.68 -52.81 -55.83
CA SER A 4 -1.60 -52.08 -54.55
C SER A 4 -2.49 -52.67 -53.43
N PRO A 5 -2.35 -52.22 -52.16
CA PRO A 5 -3.01 -50.96 -51.79
C PRO A 5 -2.24 -50.03 -50.84
N ALA A 6 -2.60 -48.76 -50.95
CA ALA A 6 -2.23 -47.64 -50.10
C ALA A 6 -2.68 -47.83 -48.65
N SER A 7 -1.90 -47.32 -47.70
CA SER A 7 -2.35 -47.11 -46.32
C SER A 7 -2.21 -45.63 -45.93
N ARG A 8 -3.32 -45.10 -45.43
CA ARG A 8 -3.48 -43.84 -44.69
C ARG A 8 -4.51 -44.16 -43.60
N PRO A 9 -4.72 -43.32 -42.57
CA PRO A 9 -3.82 -42.60 -41.67
C PRO A 9 -3.98 -43.12 -40.21
N GLN A 10 -3.09 -42.77 -39.28
CA GLN A 10 -3.51 -42.64 -37.86
C GLN A 10 -2.80 -41.46 -37.20
N SER A 11 -3.52 -40.34 -37.12
CA SER A 11 -3.25 -39.24 -36.20
C SER A 11 -3.42 -39.74 -34.76
N LYS A 12 -2.34 -39.79 -33.98
CA LYS A 12 -2.43 -40.01 -32.54
C LYS A 12 -2.43 -38.67 -31.83
N ASP A 13 -3.65 -38.27 -31.50
CA ASP A 13 -4.07 -37.32 -30.46
C ASP A 13 -2.96 -36.77 -29.55
N ALA A 14 -2.39 -35.64 -29.95
CA ALA A 14 -1.76 -34.71 -29.01
C ALA A 14 -2.88 -33.90 -28.33
N VAL A 15 -3.53 -34.50 -27.34
CA VAL A 15 -4.39 -33.76 -26.41
C VAL A 15 -3.48 -32.84 -25.60
N GLN A 16 -3.24 -31.63 -26.12
CA GLN A 16 -2.71 -30.52 -25.36
C GLN A 16 -3.72 -30.25 -24.23
N ARG A 17 -3.44 -30.81 -23.05
CA ARG A 17 -4.08 -30.39 -21.81
C ARG A 17 -3.73 -28.92 -21.60
N VAL A 18 -4.62 -28.05 -22.04
CA VAL A 18 -4.67 -26.65 -21.62
C VAL A 18 -4.80 -26.69 -20.10
N ARG A 19 -3.67 -26.52 -19.40
CA ARG A 19 -3.67 -26.23 -17.98
C ARG A 19 -4.31 -24.85 -17.84
N THR A 20 -5.63 -24.82 -17.71
CA THR A 20 -6.35 -23.64 -17.24
C THR A 20 -5.85 -23.40 -15.82
N ARG A 21 -4.84 -22.52 -15.70
CA ARG A 21 -4.61 -21.79 -14.45
C ARG A 21 -5.98 -21.21 -14.07
N PRO A 22 -6.52 -21.47 -12.87
CA PRO A 22 -7.70 -20.75 -12.45
C PRO A 22 -7.28 -19.29 -12.37
N LEU A 23 -7.65 -18.51 -13.39
CA LEU A 23 -7.70 -17.07 -13.27
C LEU A 23 -8.60 -16.83 -12.07
N ALA A 24 -8.08 -16.16 -11.04
CA ALA A 24 -8.92 -15.63 -9.98
C ALA A 24 -9.88 -14.66 -10.66
N VAL A 25 -11.03 -15.17 -11.10
CA VAL A 25 -12.12 -14.35 -11.61
C VAL A 25 -12.56 -13.57 -10.38
N ASP A 26 -12.30 -12.27 -10.35
CA ASP A 26 -12.94 -11.35 -9.41
C ASP A 26 -14.44 -11.44 -9.67
N ARG A 27 -15.10 -12.43 -9.03
CA ARG A 27 -16.50 -12.74 -9.28
C ARG A 27 -17.30 -11.61 -8.63
N ARG A 28 -17.94 -10.82 -9.48
CA ARG A 28 -18.86 -9.76 -9.09
C ARG A 28 -20.29 -10.13 -9.47
N VAL A 29 -21.25 -9.69 -8.67
CA VAL A 29 -22.68 -9.88 -8.87
C VAL A 29 -23.33 -8.52 -9.10
N ARG A 30 -24.29 -8.47 -10.02
CA ARG A 30 -25.08 -7.27 -10.28
C ARG A 30 -26.09 -7.08 -9.15
N GLY A 31 -26.04 -5.94 -8.48
CA GLY A 31 -27.04 -5.51 -7.51
C GLY A 31 -28.34 -5.08 -8.17
N ASP A 32 -29.38 -4.86 -7.36
CA ASP A 32 -30.64 -4.28 -7.80
C ASP A 32 -30.52 -2.78 -8.17
N ASP A 33 -29.45 -2.15 -7.73
CA ASP A 33 -28.96 -0.83 -8.15
C ASP A 33 -28.32 -0.82 -9.55
N GLY A 34 -28.14 -1.99 -10.17
CA GLY A 34 -27.52 -2.15 -11.48
C GLY A 34 -25.98 -2.11 -11.46
N HIS A 35 -25.33 -1.89 -10.32
CA HIS A 35 -23.87 -1.87 -10.17
C HIS A 35 -23.31 -3.26 -9.86
N MET A 36 -22.01 -3.46 -10.17
CA MET A 36 -21.32 -4.73 -9.95
C MET A 36 -20.59 -4.71 -8.60
N HIS A 37 -21.02 -5.58 -7.69
CA HIS A 37 -20.49 -5.70 -6.34
C HIS A 37 -19.73 -7.01 -6.16
N PRO A 38 -18.76 -7.10 -5.23
CA PRO A 38 -18.14 -8.37 -4.86
C PRO A 38 -19.19 -9.45 -4.54
N VAL A 39 -18.94 -10.70 -4.93
CA VAL A 39 -19.79 -11.82 -4.50
C VAL A 39 -19.90 -11.85 -2.97
N GLY A 40 -21.13 -11.96 -2.47
CA GLY A 40 -21.43 -11.99 -1.04
C GLY A 40 -21.64 -10.61 -0.40
N SER A 41 -21.52 -9.53 -1.18
CA SER A 41 -21.93 -8.21 -0.69
C SER A 41 -23.42 -8.21 -0.33
N VAL A 42 -23.77 -7.49 0.74
CA VAL A 42 -25.13 -7.40 1.26
C VAL A 42 -25.63 -5.97 1.10
N ARG A 43 -26.88 -5.81 0.66
CA ARG A 43 -27.55 -4.50 0.62
C ARG A 43 -28.01 -4.15 2.03
N GLY A 44 -27.54 -3.02 2.55
CA GLY A 44 -27.94 -2.49 3.85
C GLY A 44 -29.30 -1.80 3.81
N ASP A 45 -29.81 -1.48 4.99
CA ASP A 45 -31.10 -0.80 5.17
C ASP A 45 -31.08 0.66 4.65
N ASP A 46 -29.88 1.22 4.50
CA ASP A 46 -29.62 2.51 3.85
C ASP A 46 -29.61 2.43 2.31
N GLY A 47 -29.85 1.23 1.76
CA GLY A 47 -29.87 0.95 0.33
C GLY A 47 -28.49 0.79 -0.31
N ARG A 48 -27.39 0.91 0.45
CA ARG A 48 -26.01 0.76 -0.05
C ARG A 48 -25.53 -0.69 0.03
N TYR A 49 -24.64 -1.09 -0.86
CA TYR A 49 -24.01 -2.40 -0.83
C TYR A 49 -22.72 -2.39 -0.02
N TYR A 50 -22.61 -3.33 0.91
CA TYR A 50 -21.44 -3.51 1.77
C TYR A 50 -20.73 -4.81 1.44
N PRO A 51 -19.38 -4.86 1.52
CA PRO A 51 -18.63 -6.10 1.32
C PRO A 51 -19.09 -7.21 2.27
N PRO A 52 -18.84 -8.49 1.90
CA PRO A 52 -19.18 -9.62 2.74
C PRO A 52 -18.64 -9.46 4.17
N GLY A 53 -19.48 -9.75 5.17
CA GLY A 53 -19.12 -9.75 6.59
C GLY A 53 -19.17 -8.39 7.28
N TYR A 54 -19.53 -7.32 6.57
CA TYR A 54 -19.91 -6.07 7.23
C TYR A 54 -21.19 -6.27 8.05
N PHE A 55 -21.33 -5.51 9.16
CA PHE A 55 -22.48 -5.59 10.05
C PHE A 55 -22.96 -4.20 10.46
N LEU A 56 -24.25 -4.07 10.75
CA LEU A 56 -24.85 -2.83 11.27
C LEU A 56 -24.56 -2.70 12.78
N GLY A 57 -23.88 -1.63 13.16
CA GLY A 57 -23.53 -1.32 14.54
C GLY A 57 -24.69 -0.71 15.34
N GLN A 58 -24.53 -0.64 16.66
CA GLN A 58 -25.48 0.03 17.56
C GLN A 58 -25.58 1.55 17.31
N ASP A 59 -24.58 2.11 16.64
CA ASP A 59 -24.53 3.50 16.19
C ASP A 59 -25.30 3.74 14.88
N GLY A 60 -25.89 2.69 14.29
CA GLY A 60 -26.60 2.77 13.01
C GLY A 60 -25.68 2.86 11.79
N ALA A 61 -24.37 2.66 11.95
CA ALA A 61 -23.41 2.64 10.86
C ALA A 61 -22.96 1.20 10.55
N TYR A 62 -22.60 0.92 9.29
CA TYR A 62 -22.04 -0.37 8.90
C TYR A 62 -20.54 -0.42 9.10
N HIS A 63 -20.07 -1.47 9.77
CA HIS A 63 -18.67 -1.66 10.15
C HIS A 63 -18.07 -2.90 9.48
N PRO A 64 -16.76 -2.88 9.17
CA PRO A 64 -16.09 -4.05 8.59
C PRO A 64 -16.06 -5.23 9.57
N PRO A 65 -15.94 -6.47 9.04
CA PRO A 65 -15.80 -7.65 9.88
C PRO A 65 -14.63 -7.53 10.85
N GLY A 66 -14.86 -7.94 12.09
CA GLY A 66 -13.90 -7.87 13.18
C GLY A 66 -13.89 -6.55 13.95
N SER A 67 -14.60 -5.52 13.48
CA SER A 67 -14.80 -4.33 14.30
C SER A 67 -15.53 -4.67 15.60
N PHE A 68 -15.23 -3.93 16.68
CA PHE A 68 -15.83 -4.13 17.99
C PHE A 68 -16.23 -2.79 18.63
N LEU A 69 -17.25 -2.82 19.49
CA LEU A 69 -17.66 -1.65 20.26
C LEU A 69 -16.73 -1.45 21.45
N GLY A 70 -16.00 -0.34 21.47
CA GLY A 70 -15.10 0.05 22.54
C GLY A 70 -15.86 0.54 23.78
N THR A 71 -15.14 0.66 24.90
CA THR A 71 -15.70 1.21 26.15
C THR A 71 -16.06 2.70 26.04
N ASP A 72 -15.53 3.38 25.04
CA ASP A 72 -15.86 4.76 24.66
C ASP A 72 -17.14 4.84 23.81
N LYS A 73 -17.81 3.71 23.56
CA LYS A 73 -19.01 3.58 22.71
C LYS A 73 -18.77 3.91 21.24
N CYS A 74 -17.51 3.89 20.80
CA CYS A 74 -17.14 3.97 19.40
C CYS A 74 -16.76 2.58 18.86
N TYR A 75 -17.00 2.32 17.58
CA TYR A 75 -16.51 1.11 16.94
C TYR A 75 -15.05 1.28 16.54
N HIS A 76 -14.24 0.29 16.89
CA HIS A 76 -12.80 0.21 16.62
C HIS A 76 -12.51 -0.98 15.73
N ARG A 77 -11.40 -0.94 15.00
CA ARG A 77 -10.95 -2.07 14.17
C ARG A 77 -10.43 -3.21 15.06
N HIS A 78 -10.51 -4.44 14.56
CA HIS A 78 -10.10 -5.64 15.31
C HIS A 78 -8.63 -5.65 15.80
N ASP A 79 -7.76 -4.90 15.11
CA ASP A 79 -6.34 -4.76 15.36
C ASP A 79 -6.03 -3.63 16.35
N GLU A 80 -7.05 -2.94 16.87
CA GLU A 80 -6.90 -1.89 17.87
C GLU A 80 -7.00 -2.45 19.29
N VAL A 81 -6.23 -1.85 20.19
CA VAL A 81 -6.16 -2.20 21.60
C VAL A 81 -6.29 -0.94 22.44
N ARG A 82 -7.03 -1.05 23.54
CA ARG A 82 -7.14 0.03 24.51
C ARG A 82 -5.81 0.16 25.26
N CYS A 83 -5.19 1.31 25.12
CA CYS A 83 -3.94 1.64 25.79
C CYS A 83 -4.16 2.08 27.24
N SER A 84 -3.09 2.22 28.02
CA SER A 84 -3.15 2.61 29.43
C SER A 84 -3.72 4.01 29.66
N ASP A 85 -3.60 4.91 28.67
CA ASP A 85 -4.22 6.23 28.64
C ASP A 85 -5.71 6.19 28.25
N GLY A 86 -6.28 4.99 28.06
CA GLY A 86 -7.67 4.78 27.71
C GLY A 86 -7.99 4.93 26.23
N VAL A 87 -7.03 5.34 25.40
CA VAL A 87 -7.21 5.57 23.95
C VAL A 87 -6.94 4.27 23.18
N TYR A 88 -7.77 3.97 22.18
CA TYR A 88 -7.55 2.84 21.30
C TYR A 88 -6.51 3.17 20.23
N ARG A 89 -5.54 2.28 20.05
CA ARG A 89 -4.48 2.39 19.03
C ARG A 89 -4.24 1.05 18.38
N HIS A 90 -3.64 1.06 17.19
CA HIS A 90 -3.23 -0.16 16.53
C HIS A 90 -2.26 -0.97 17.41
N ARG A 91 -2.48 -2.28 17.53
CA ARG A 91 -1.75 -3.20 18.43
C ARG A 91 -0.24 -3.21 18.23
N ASP A 92 0.21 -2.88 17.02
CA ASP A 92 1.63 -2.82 16.69
C ASP A 92 2.32 -1.53 17.18
N GLN A 93 1.62 -0.61 17.85
CA GLN A 93 2.26 0.55 18.49
C GLN A 93 2.76 0.22 19.89
N PHE A 94 3.81 0.90 20.35
CA PHE A 94 4.34 0.78 21.70
C PHE A 94 4.51 2.15 22.37
N LEU A 95 4.38 2.19 23.70
CA LEU A 95 4.65 3.40 24.48
C LEU A 95 6.16 3.61 24.62
N GLY A 96 6.67 4.70 24.05
CA GLY A 96 8.05 5.12 24.15
C GLY A 96 8.38 5.70 25.52
N THR A 97 9.69 5.83 25.81
CA THR A 97 10.19 6.45 27.04
C THR A 97 9.89 7.96 27.10
N ASP A 98 9.54 8.55 25.97
CA ASP A 98 9.08 9.94 25.83
C ASP A 98 7.60 10.11 26.19
N GLY A 99 6.89 9.01 26.53
CA GLY A 99 5.47 9.02 26.86
C GLY A 99 4.54 9.04 25.62
N ASN A 100 5.09 8.97 24.41
CA ASN A 100 4.30 8.92 23.18
C ASN A 100 4.23 7.50 22.63
N TYR A 101 3.19 7.20 21.86
CA TYR A 101 3.07 5.93 21.15
C TYR A 101 3.78 5.99 19.80
N HIS A 102 4.60 4.98 19.52
CA HIS A 102 5.39 4.87 18.30
C HIS A 102 5.01 3.61 17.52
N PRO A 103 5.10 3.63 16.17
CA PRO A 103 4.94 2.43 15.36
C PRO A 103 5.92 1.32 15.74
N LYS A 104 5.53 0.07 15.45
CA LYS A 104 6.41 -1.08 15.63
C LYS A 104 7.74 -0.88 14.95
N TYR A 105 8.79 -1.36 15.61
CA TYR A 105 10.16 -1.32 15.10
C TYR A 105 10.74 0.09 14.95
N SER A 106 10.04 1.13 15.42
CA SER A 106 10.69 2.41 15.69
C SER A 106 11.74 2.24 16.79
N PHE A 107 12.80 3.05 16.74
CA PHE A 107 13.92 2.99 17.68
C PHE A 107 14.28 4.38 18.19
N LEU A 108 14.78 4.44 19.43
CA LEU A 108 15.27 5.70 20.02
C LEU A 108 16.69 5.98 19.47
N GLY A 109 16.83 7.08 18.74
CA GLY A 109 18.12 7.58 18.27
C GLY A 109 18.95 8.18 19.39
N ASP A 110 20.25 8.33 19.14
CA ASP A 110 21.18 9.04 20.02
C ASP A 110 20.93 10.56 20.09
N ASP A 111 20.03 11.08 19.24
CA ASP A 111 19.47 12.43 19.30
C ASP A 111 18.29 12.55 20.29
N GLY A 112 17.91 11.44 20.95
CA GLY A 112 16.81 11.39 21.90
C GLY A 112 15.42 11.37 21.27
N ARG A 113 15.33 11.13 19.95
CA ARG A 113 14.04 11.04 19.23
C ARG A 113 13.80 9.64 18.71
N TYR A 114 12.53 9.26 18.59
CA TYR A 114 12.17 8.00 17.95
C TYR A 114 12.15 8.15 16.43
N HIS A 115 12.78 7.18 15.76
CA HIS A 115 12.89 7.12 14.30
C HIS A 115 12.21 5.86 13.77
N PRO A 116 11.62 5.91 12.56
CA PRO A 116 10.96 4.75 11.97
C PRO A 116 11.96 3.66 11.62
N ALA A 117 11.44 2.43 11.50
CA ALA A 117 12.25 1.26 11.16
C ALA A 117 13.07 1.46 9.88
N GLY A 118 14.38 1.19 9.98
CA GLY A 118 15.31 1.31 8.86
C GLY A 118 15.79 2.74 8.58
N ALA A 119 15.38 3.74 9.36
CA ALA A 119 16.08 5.03 9.37
C ALA A 119 17.54 4.85 9.83
N TYR A 120 18.41 5.76 9.40
CA TYR A 120 19.85 5.69 9.67
C TYR A 120 20.46 7.07 9.86
N LYS A 121 21.54 7.17 10.65
CA LYS A 121 22.25 8.42 10.86
C LYS A 121 23.21 8.71 9.70
N GLY A 122 23.04 9.85 9.05
CA GLY A 122 23.88 10.32 7.95
C GLY A 122 25.21 10.93 8.42
N PHE A 123 26.07 11.25 7.45
CA PHE A 123 27.33 11.95 7.69
C PHE A 123 27.15 13.39 8.19
N ASP A 124 25.95 13.95 8.00
CA ASP A 124 25.53 15.24 8.56
C ASP A 124 25.10 15.14 10.02
N GLY A 125 25.11 13.93 10.61
CA GLY A 125 24.70 13.67 11.99
C GLY A 125 23.18 13.66 12.19
N LYS A 126 22.38 13.74 11.12
CA LYS A 126 20.91 13.68 11.18
C LYS A 126 20.43 12.28 10.81
N TYR A 127 19.25 11.90 11.28
CA TYR A 127 18.61 10.66 10.82
C TYR A 127 17.90 10.89 9.49
N HIS A 128 17.96 9.88 8.62
CA HIS A 128 17.37 9.88 7.28
C HIS A 128 16.48 8.66 7.11
N PRO A 129 15.40 8.74 6.30
CA PRO A 129 14.52 7.62 6.06
C PRO A 129 15.25 6.46 5.37
N ARG A 130 14.71 5.26 5.53
CA ARG A 130 15.24 4.06 4.87
C ARG A 130 15.37 4.28 3.35
N GLY A 131 16.56 4.01 2.83
CA GLY A 131 16.86 4.08 1.39
C GLY A 131 17.15 5.48 0.87
N SER A 132 17.10 6.53 1.71
CA SER A 132 17.69 7.82 1.35
C SER A 132 19.17 7.67 1.03
N PHE A 133 19.73 8.59 0.25
CA PHE A 133 21.14 8.57 -0.13
C PHE A 133 21.72 9.99 -0.23
N ARG A 134 23.04 10.12 -0.07
CA ARG A 134 23.73 11.40 -0.22
C ARG A 134 24.03 11.67 -1.69
N GLY A 135 23.48 12.75 -2.24
CA GLY A 135 23.68 13.22 -3.61
C GLY A 135 25.04 13.87 -3.85
N GLN A 136 25.33 14.17 -5.11
CA GLN A 136 26.55 14.87 -5.54
C GLN A 136 26.59 16.32 -5.02
N ASP A 137 25.43 16.90 -4.72
CA ASP A 137 25.30 18.21 -4.09
C ASP A 137 25.56 18.19 -2.56
N GLY A 138 25.88 17.00 -2.03
CA GLY A 138 26.18 16.78 -0.62
C GLY A 138 24.96 16.64 0.29
N LYS A 139 23.73 16.78 -0.24
CA LYS A 139 22.47 16.65 0.50
C LYS A 139 21.93 15.23 0.44
N TYR A 140 20.96 14.91 1.30
CA TYR A 140 20.27 13.62 1.27
C TYR A 140 18.98 13.71 0.46
N HIS A 141 18.74 12.70 -0.38
CA HIS A 141 17.57 12.57 -1.23
C HIS A 141 16.79 11.30 -0.91
N HIS A 142 15.51 11.27 -1.27
CA HIS A 142 14.67 10.09 -1.09
C HIS A 142 15.14 8.93 -1.97
N ALA A 143 14.80 7.70 -1.53
CA ALA A 143 15.03 6.52 -2.33
C ALA A 143 14.40 6.66 -3.73
N GLY A 144 15.18 6.38 -4.77
CA GLY A 144 14.75 6.47 -6.17
C GLY A 144 14.80 7.87 -6.79
N SER A 145 15.19 8.90 -6.03
CA SER A 145 15.48 10.21 -6.62
C SER A 145 16.68 10.14 -7.58
N PHE A 146 16.70 11.02 -8.57
CA PHE A 146 17.70 11.04 -9.63
C PHE A 146 18.16 12.47 -9.94
N LEU A 147 19.40 12.61 -10.43
CA LEU A 147 19.95 13.87 -10.88
C LEU A 147 19.47 14.15 -12.32
N GLY A 148 18.72 15.24 -12.50
CA GLY A 148 18.23 15.69 -13.80
C GLY A 148 19.32 16.34 -14.66
N ASP A 149 19.03 16.49 -15.95
CA ASP A 149 19.84 17.27 -16.90
C ASP A 149 19.83 18.78 -16.60
N ASP A 150 18.92 19.23 -15.74
CA ASP A 150 18.90 20.57 -15.16
C ASP A 150 19.85 20.74 -13.95
N GLY A 151 20.57 19.67 -13.57
CA GLY A 151 21.50 19.68 -12.44
C GLY A 151 20.83 19.63 -11.06
N ALA A 152 19.51 19.42 -11.01
CA ALA A 152 18.77 19.29 -9.76
C ALA A 152 18.34 17.83 -9.52
N TYR A 153 18.24 17.45 -8.25
CA TYR A 153 17.63 16.18 -7.88
C TYR A 153 16.09 16.26 -7.98
N HIS A 154 15.50 15.20 -8.53
CA HIS A 154 14.07 15.01 -8.66
C HIS A 154 13.66 13.65 -8.12
N ILE A 155 12.47 13.58 -7.56
CA ILE A 155 11.88 12.32 -7.10
C ILE A 155 11.54 11.40 -8.28
N ALA A 156 11.46 10.09 -8.03
CA ALA A 156 11.16 9.08 -9.04
C ALA A 156 9.87 9.35 -9.83
N GLU A 157 8.90 10.01 -9.22
CA GLU A 157 7.61 10.34 -9.83
C GLU A 157 7.67 11.53 -10.80
N ALA A 158 8.77 12.30 -10.81
CA ALA A 158 8.96 13.42 -11.70
C ALA A 158 9.11 12.97 -13.15
N ARG A 159 8.48 13.69 -14.08
CA ARG A 159 8.57 13.42 -15.52
C ARG A 159 9.03 14.65 -16.28
N ARG A 160 9.94 14.44 -17.23
CA ARG A 160 10.39 15.50 -18.13
C ARG A 160 9.28 15.85 -19.13
N ALA A 161 8.79 17.08 -19.08
CA ALA A 161 7.81 17.61 -20.02
C ALA A 161 8.48 18.03 -21.33
N ALA A 162 7.68 18.27 -22.38
CA ALA A 162 8.17 18.66 -23.71
C ALA A 162 9.00 19.97 -23.69
N ASN A 163 8.78 20.83 -22.71
CA ASN A 163 9.54 22.06 -22.50
C ASN A 163 10.86 21.84 -21.73
N GLY A 164 11.26 20.59 -21.51
CA GLY A 164 12.49 20.21 -20.80
C GLY A 164 12.41 20.31 -19.27
N ARG A 165 11.31 20.81 -18.69
CA ARG A 165 11.15 20.91 -17.23
C ARG A 165 10.65 19.59 -16.65
N TYR A 166 11.13 19.25 -15.45
CA TYR A 166 10.55 18.16 -14.67
C TYR A 166 9.26 18.62 -14.00
N VAL A 167 8.18 17.87 -14.25
CA VAL A 167 6.86 18.08 -13.68
C VAL A 167 6.58 16.95 -12.70
N VAL A 168 6.09 17.31 -11.52
CA VAL A 168 5.77 16.40 -10.43
C VAL A 168 4.25 16.34 -10.28
N PRO A 169 3.62 15.16 -10.16
CA PRO A 169 2.19 15.07 -9.89
C PRO A 169 1.85 15.76 -8.56
N ALA A 170 0.65 16.34 -8.46
CA ALA A 170 0.24 17.18 -7.33
C ALA A 170 0.48 16.50 -5.96
N ASP A 171 0.18 15.20 -5.88
CA ASP A 171 0.29 14.38 -4.68
C ASP A 171 1.73 14.24 -4.14
N PHE A 172 2.73 14.53 -4.97
CA PHE A 172 4.15 14.39 -4.61
C PHE A 172 4.90 15.73 -4.53
N THR A 173 4.18 16.86 -4.60
CA THR A 173 4.80 18.18 -4.62
C THR A 173 5.62 18.46 -3.36
N ASP A 174 5.17 18.04 -2.17
CA ASP A 174 5.91 18.25 -0.93
C ASP A 174 7.12 17.33 -0.81
N LYS A 175 6.99 16.06 -1.22
CA LYS A 175 8.12 15.14 -1.34
C LYS A 175 9.19 15.69 -2.28
N ALA A 176 8.80 16.24 -3.43
CA ALA A 176 9.73 16.85 -4.37
C ALA A 176 10.40 18.11 -3.83
N LYS A 177 9.68 18.93 -3.05
CA LYS A 177 10.28 20.10 -2.38
C LYS A 177 11.30 19.69 -1.32
N SER A 178 10.98 18.67 -0.51
CA SER A 178 11.89 18.08 0.47
C SER A 178 13.15 17.54 -0.22
N ASP A 179 12.98 16.73 -1.26
CA ASP A 179 14.07 16.13 -2.00
C ASP A 179 15.06 17.17 -2.55
N ARG A 180 14.55 18.26 -3.12
CA ARG A 180 15.38 19.35 -3.67
C ARG A 180 16.13 20.13 -2.58
N LYS A 181 15.57 20.22 -1.38
CA LYS A 181 16.16 20.95 -0.25
C LYS A 181 17.11 20.09 0.58
N GLY A 182 16.96 18.77 0.51
CA GLY A 182 17.56 17.82 1.43
C GLY A 182 16.49 17.24 2.35
N VAL A 183 16.42 15.92 2.43
CA VAL A 183 15.52 15.20 3.32
C VAL A 183 16.04 15.31 4.75
N GLU A 184 15.18 15.69 5.69
CA GLU A 184 15.48 15.69 7.13
C GLU A 184 14.35 14.95 7.89
N CYS A 185 14.71 14.27 9.00
CA CYS A 185 13.78 13.64 9.94
C CYS A 185 13.78 14.38 11.28
#